data_AF-A0A497B116-F1
#
_entry.id   AF-A0A497B116-F1
#
_cell.length_a   1.000
_cell.length_b   1.000
_cell.length_c   1.000
_cell.angle_alpha   90.00
_cell.angle_beta   90.00
_cell.angle_gamma   90.00
#
_symmetry.space_group_name_H-M   'P 1'
#
loop_
_entity.id
_entity.type
_entity.pdbx_description
1 polymer ?
#
loop_
_entity_poly.entity_id
_entity_poly.type
_entity_poly.pdbx_seq_one_letter_code
_entity_poly.pdbx_strand_id
1 'polypeptide(L)'
;METRPIRWWGWGYIDVTYPLEDRPFFWKFLRDGLQVEPQEVLPVPPMEGISLPPVRLKPQMLDELAHIVGEKHVSIAHSERLSHTLGKSYPDLIRLRLNQVKRAPDAVVFPGSEEEIRTLMEFAIRRKVALIPFGGGTTVVGGVEAVTPEGFAGSV
;
A
#
# COMPACT_ATOMS: atom_id res chain seq x y z
N MET A 1 -9.30 10.31 -15.58
CA MET A 1 -8.12 9.84 -16.32
C MET A 1 -7.89 8.41 -15.84
N GLU A 2 -8.14 7.40 -16.68
CA GLU A 2 -7.92 6.01 -16.26
C GLU A 2 -6.42 5.79 -16.08
N THR A 3 -6.01 5.49 -14.85
CA THR A 3 -4.62 5.20 -14.51
C THR A 3 -4.32 3.75 -14.83
N ARG A 4 -3.18 3.50 -15.46
CA ARG A 4 -2.74 2.13 -15.78
C ARG A 4 -2.52 1.36 -14.48
N PRO A 5 -3.17 0.20 -14.28
CA PRO A 5 -3.19 -0.46 -12.98
C PRO A 5 -1.82 -1.04 -12.61
N ILE A 6 -1.38 -0.75 -11.39
CA ILE A 6 -0.11 -1.20 -10.81
C ILE A 6 -0.37 -2.42 -9.92
N ARG A 7 0.60 -3.33 -9.87
CA ARG A 7 0.54 -4.49 -8.97
C ARG A 7 0.63 -4.04 -7.51
N TRP A 8 -0.42 -4.32 -6.75
CA TRP A 8 -0.39 -4.19 -5.30
C TRP A 8 0.62 -5.19 -4.68
N TRP A 9 0.69 -6.41 -5.22
CA TRP A 9 1.52 -7.52 -4.71
C TRP A 9 2.99 -7.54 -5.15
N GLY A 10 3.41 -6.59 -5.99
CA GLY A 10 4.72 -6.64 -6.66
C GLY A 10 5.09 -5.36 -7.38
N TRP A 11 5.95 -5.49 -8.40
CA TRP A 11 6.50 -4.37 -9.15
C TRP A 11 5.84 -4.19 -10.52
N GLY A 12 5.61 -2.93 -10.89
CA GLY A 12 5.17 -2.52 -12.22
C GLY A 12 3.68 -2.75 -12.48
N TYR A 13 3.31 -2.61 -13.75
CA TYR A 13 1.92 -2.73 -14.20
C TYR A 13 1.45 -4.17 -14.27
N ILE A 14 0.15 -4.38 -14.08
CA ILE A 14 -0.46 -5.72 -14.06
C ILE A 14 -0.25 -6.43 -15.41
N ASP A 15 -0.34 -5.68 -16.51
CA ASP A 15 -0.25 -6.14 -17.90
C ASP A 15 1.19 -6.43 -18.40
N VAL A 16 2.23 -6.19 -17.59
CA VAL A 16 3.63 -6.48 -17.96
C VAL A 16 4.13 -7.74 -17.26
N THR A 17 4.09 -8.88 -17.94
CA THR A 17 4.55 -10.18 -17.40
C THR A 17 5.89 -10.62 -18.01
N TYR A 18 6.59 -11.50 -17.29
CA TYR A 18 7.85 -12.10 -17.73
C TYR A 18 7.76 -13.62 -17.54
N PRO A 19 7.13 -14.35 -18.48
CA PRO A 19 7.03 -15.81 -18.44
C PRO A 19 8.44 -16.44 -18.43
N LEU A 20 8.64 -17.42 -17.55
CA LEU A 20 9.93 -18.10 -17.40
C LEU A 20 10.06 -19.28 -18.36
N GLU A 21 8.93 -19.83 -18.80
CA GLU A 21 8.82 -20.86 -19.83
C GLU A 21 9.50 -20.47 -21.15
N ASP A 22 9.50 -19.17 -21.48
CA ASP A 22 10.14 -18.62 -22.68
C ASP A 22 11.66 -18.40 -22.52
N ARG A 23 12.24 -18.81 -21.38
CA ARG A 23 13.62 -18.49 -20.98
C ARG A 23 14.45 -19.75 -20.68
N PRO A 24 14.88 -20.50 -21.72
CA PRO A 24 15.52 -21.81 -21.55
C PRO A 24 16.83 -21.79 -20.74
N PHE A 25 17.53 -20.64 -20.70
CA PHE A 25 18.79 -20.49 -19.96
C PHE A 25 18.62 -20.04 -18.50
N PHE A 26 17.42 -19.59 -18.10
CA PHE A 26 17.20 -19.00 -16.77
C PHE A 26 17.51 -19.99 -15.65
N TRP A 27 16.92 -21.19 -15.70
CA TRP A 27 17.15 -22.21 -14.68
C TRP A 27 18.57 -22.77 -14.69
N LYS A 28 19.21 -22.86 -15.86
CA LYS A 28 20.63 -23.22 -15.93
C LYS A 28 21.49 -22.20 -15.19
N PHE A 29 21.26 -20.91 -15.44
CA PHE A 29 21.99 -19.83 -14.76
C PHE A 29 21.81 -19.88 -13.23
N LEU A 30 20.58 -20.09 -12.74
CA LEU A 30 20.31 -20.20 -11.31
C LEU A 30 20.96 -21.44 -10.67
N ARG A 31 20.94 -22.59 -11.34
CA ARG A 31 21.63 -23.80 -10.86
C ARG A 31 23.13 -23.58 -10.77
N ASP A 32 23.74 -23.10 -11.84
CA ASP A 32 25.20 -22.95 -11.91
C ASP A 32 25.70 -21.87 -10.94
N GLY A 33 24.95 -20.77 -10.78
CA GLY A 33 25.36 -19.62 -9.99
C GLY A 33 24.92 -19.66 -8.52
N LEU A 34 23.73 -20.17 -8.23
CA LEU A 34 23.11 -20.12 -6.90
C LEU A 34 22.73 -21.51 -6.35
N GLN A 35 22.97 -22.60 -7.09
CA GLN A 35 22.58 -23.96 -6.71
C GLN A 35 21.08 -24.10 -6.40
N VAL A 36 20.24 -23.34 -7.12
CA VAL A 36 18.79 -23.35 -6.97
C VAL A 36 18.15 -24.19 -8.07
N GLU A 37 17.33 -25.15 -7.67
CA GLU A 37 16.48 -25.93 -8.57
C GLU A 37 15.08 -25.31 -8.70
N PRO A 38 14.37 -25.53 -9.84
CA PRO A 38 12.97 -25.13 -9.97
C PRO A 38 12.11 -25.62 -8.80
N GLN A 39 11.38 -24.70 -8.18
CA GLN A 39 10.46 -24.98 -7.07
C GLN A 39 9.02 -24.72 -7.51
N GLU A 40 8.07 -25.25 -6.74
CA GLU A 40 6.66 -24.89 -6.88
C GLU A 40 6.47 -23.39 -6.64
N VAL A 41 5.80 -22.73 -7.59
CA VAL A 41 5.53 -21.29 -7.50
C VAL A 41 4.31 -21.07 -6.62
N LEU A 42 4.50 -20.38 -5.49
CA LEU A 42 3.39 -19.97 -4.65
C LEU A 42 2.51 -18.95 -5.40
N PRO A 43 1.18 -19.15 -5.44
CA PRO A 43 0.28 -18.19 -6.06
C PRO A 43 0.30 -16.87 -5.29
N VAL A 44 -0.04 -15.79 -5.98
CA VAL A 44 -0.33 -14.52 -5.31
C VAL A 44 -1.70 -14.65 -4.62
N PRO A 45 -1.81 -14.38 -3.31
CA PRO A 45 -3.10 -14.41 -2.62
C PRO A 45 -4.06 -13.37 -3.22
N PRO A 46 -5.38 -13.64 -3.28
CA PRO A 46 -6.36 -12.63 -3.66
C PRO A 46 -6.33 -11.47 -2.65
N MET A 47 -6.68 -10.27 -3.11
CA MET A 47 -6.64 -9.05 -2.30
C MET A 47 -7.56 -9.17 -1.07
N GLU A 48 -8.71 -9.80 -1.24
CA GLU A 48 -9.72 -10.08 -0.22
C GLU A 48 -9.20 -11.08 0.83
N GLY A 49 -8.20 -11.89 0.48
CA GLY A 49 -7.54 -12.83 1.39
C GLY A 49 -6.51 -12.17 2.31
N ILE A 50 -6.16 -10.90 2.09
CA ILE A 50 -5.25 -10.15 2.94
C ILE A 50 -6.04 -9.52 4.08
N SER A 51 -5.61 -9.75 5.32
CA SER A 51 -6.21 -9.14 6.51
C SER A 51 -5.56 -7.81 6.82
N LEU A 52 -6.37 -6.75 6.98
CA LEU A 52 -5.93 -5.45 7.43
C LEU A 52 -6.46 -5.15 8.84
N PRO A 53 -5.74 -4.36 9.66
CA PRO A 53 -6.29 -3.79 10.88
C PRO A 53 -7.60 -3.02 10.60
N PRO A 54 -8.55 -3.01 11.55
CA PRO A 54 -9.78 -2.24 11.41
C PRO A 54 -9.50 -0.73 11.36
N VAL A 55 -10.40 0.00 10.70
CA VAL A 55 -10.39 1.48 10.70
C VAL A 55 -10.72 1.99 12.10
N ARG A 56 -9.84 2.81 12.66
CA ARG A 56 -9.96 3.41 14.00
C ARG A 56 -10.55 4.82 13.97
N LEU A 57 -10.45 5.52 12.84
CA LEU A 57 -11.01 6.86 12.67
C LEU A 57 -12.53 6.82 12.87
N LYS A 58 -13.04 7.77 13.67
CA LYS A 58 -14.47 7.90 13.92
C LYS A 58 -15.19 8.47 12.70
N PRO A 59 -16.49 8.18 12.50
CA PRO A 59 -17.27 8.71 11.38
C PRO A 59 -17.15 10.24 11.21
N GLN A 60 -17.21 11.00 12.31
CA GLN A 60 -17.12 12.46 12.26
C GLN A 60 -15.77 12.97 11.73
N MET A 61 -14.71 12.18 11.88
CA MET A 61 -13.39 12.50 11.34
C MET A 61 -13.32 12.22 9.84
N LEU A 62 -14.02 11.16 9.37
CA LEU A 62 -14.14 10.86 7.94
C LEU A 62 -14.98 11.94 7.23
N ASP A 63 -16.06 12.39 7.86
CA ASP A 63 -16.89 13.50 7.34
C ASP A 63 -16.06 14.79 7.23
N GLU A 64 -15.22 15.08 8.22
CA GLU A 64 -14.35 16.26 8.20
C GLU A 64 -13.28 16.15 7.09
N LEU A 65 -12.67 14.98 6.89
CA LEU A 65 -11.77 14.74 5.75
C LEU A 65 -12.51 14.96 4.42
N ALA A 66 -13.74 14.44 4.29
CA ALA A 66 -14.57 14.61 3.10
C ALA A 66 -14.97 16.07 2.86
N HIS A 67 -15.13 16.88 3.91
CA HIS A 67 -15.33 18.33 3.75
C HIS A 67 -14.08 19.06 3.25
N ILE A 68 -12.88 18.55 3.58
CA ILE A 68 -11.62 19.17 3.15
C ILE A 68 -11.34 18.84 1.68
N VAL A 69 -11.31 17.56 1.31
CA VAL A 69 -10.89 17.12 -0.04
C VAL A 69 -12.05 16.74 -0.96
N GLY A 70 -13.28 16.65 -0.44
CA GLY A 70 -14.45 16.13 -1.14
C GLY A 70 -14.64 14.61 -0.93
N GLU A 71 -15.90 14.16 -0.86
CA GLU A 71 -16.26 12.75 -0.58
C GLU A 71 -15.58 11.74 -1.53
N LYS A 72 -15.42 12.10 -2.80
CA LYS A 72 -14.80 11.24 -3.82
C LYS A 72 -13.29 11.07 -3.65
N HIS A 73 -12.67 11.88 -2.80
CA HIS A 73 -11.24 11.89 -2.55
C HIS A 73 -10.87 11.35 -1.16
N VAL A 74 -11.81 10.68 -0.48
CA VAL A 74 -11.56 9.94 0.76
C VAL A 74 -11.96 8.48 0.54
N SER A 75 -11.06 7.55 0.83
CA SER A 75 -11.32 6.12 0.69
C SER A 75 -10.93 5.36 1.95
N ILE A 76 -11.87 4.57 2.45
CA ILE A 76 -11.64 3.53 3.47
C ILE A 76 -11.70 2.12 2.88
N ALA A 77 -11.75 2.01 1.54
CA ALA A 77 -11.86 0.74 0.86
C ALA A 77 -10.64 -0.14 1.12
N HIS A 78 -10.87 -1.45 1.28
CA HIS A 78 -9.83 -2.43 1.55
C HIS A 78 -8.70 -2.39 0.52
N SER A 79 -9.06 -2.31 -0.75
CA SER A 79 -8.11 -2.26 -1.88
C SER A 79 -7.20 -1.03 -1.85
N GLU A 80 -7.78 0.12 -1.53
CA GLU A 80 -7.06 1.39 -1.48
C GLU A 80 -6.09 1.41 -0.30
N ARG A 81 -6.57 1.01 0.88
CA ARG A 81 -5.76 0.91 2.10
C ARG A 81 -4.60 -0.06 1.88
N LEU A 82 -4.86 -1.26 1.33
CA LEU A 82 -3.83 -2.25 1.05
C LEU A 82 -2.76 -1.72 0.10
N SER A 83 -3.18 -1.03 -0.97
CA SER A 83 -2.25 -0.47 -1.97
C SER A 83 -1.37 0.66 -1.42
N HIS A 84 -1.81 1.29 -0.33
CA HIS A 84 -1.10 2.37 0.38
C HIS A 84 -0.40 1.90 1.67
N THR A 85 -0.30 0.59 1.91
CA THR A 85 0.22 0.06 3.18
C THR A 85 1.73 -0.18 3.18
N LEU A 86 2.29 -0.71 2.09
CA LEU A 86 3.67 -1.17 2.04
C LEU A 86 4.43 -0.59 0.84
N GLY A 87 5.77 -0.57 0.97
CA GLY A 87 6.67 -0.27 -0.13
C GLY A 87 6.87 -1.45 -1.09
N LYS A 88 7.98 -1.43 -1.81
CA LYS A 88 8.40 -2.44 -2.79
C LYS A 88 9.72 -3.12 -2.41
N SER A 89 10.11 -3.07 -1.14
CA SER A 89 11.25 -3.85 -0.66
C SER A 89 10.96 -5.36 -0.69
N TYR A 90 11.99 -6.19 -0.73
CA TYR A 90 11.81 -7.63 -0.63
C TYR A 90 11.04 -8.05 0.64
N PRO A 91 11.39 -7.56 1.85
CA PRO A 91 10.61 -7.86 3.06
C PRO A 91 9.13 -7.43 2.96
N ASP A 92 8.84 -6.28 2.35
CA ASP A 92 7.46 -5.82 2.16
C ASP A 92 6.64 -6.79 1.31
N LEU A 93 7.18 -7.17 0.15
CA LEU A 93 6.49 -8.04 -0.79
C LEU A 93 6.30 -9.46 -0.24
N ILE A 94 7.28 -9.97 0.52
CA ILE A 94 7.15 -11.27 1.18
C ILE A 94 6.11 -11.23 2.29
N ARG A 95 6.14 -10.21 3.17
CA ARG A 95 5.11 -10.06 4.23
C ARG A 95 3.72 -9.98 3.62
N LEU A 96 3.55 -9.21 2.56
CA LEU A 96 2.29 -9.07 1.83
C LEU A 96 1.79 -10.42 1.31
N ARG A 97 2.64 -11.18 0.63
CA ARG A 97 2.30 -12.50 0.06
C ARG A 97 2.02 -13.56 1.13
N LEU A 98 2.59 -13.40 2.32
CA LEU A 98 2.35 -14.28 3.48
C LEU A 98 1.19 -13.80 4.36
N ASN A 99 0.44 -12.78 3.95
CA ASN A 99 -0.64 -12.17 4.74
C ASN A 99 -0.17 -11.68 6.13
N GLN A 100 1.02 -11.08 6.19
CA GLN A 100 1.63 -10.55 7.42
C GLN A 100 1.60 -9.01 7.45
N VAL A 101 0.44 -8.43 7.10
CA VAL A 101 0.22 -6.98 7.08
C VAL A 101 -0.28 -6.51 8.45
N LYS A 102 0.62 -5.96 9.26
CA LYS A 102 0.34 -5.61 10.67
C LYS A 102 -0.21 -4.19 10.86
N ARG A 103 0.02 -3.31 9.90
CA ARG A 103 -0.31 -1.88 9.93
C ARG A 103 -0.92 -1.53 8.60
N ALA A 104 -1.86 -0.61 8.58
CA ALA A 104 -2.45 -0.04 7.37
C ALA A 104 -2.99 1.35 7.70
N PRO A 105 -3.02 2.30 6.75
CA PRO A 105 -3.73 3.56 6.95
C PRO A 105 -5.21 3.28 7.27
N ASP A 106 -5.86 4.17 8.01
CA ASP A 106 -7.28 4.08 8.35
C ASP A 106 -8.14 4.63 7.21
N ALA A 107 -7.67 5.66 6.52
CA ALA A 107 -8.23 6.18 5.28
C ALA A 107 -7.09 6.60 4.34
N VAL A 108 -7.38 6.71 3.04
CA VAL A 108 -6.50 7.30 2.03
C VAL A 108 -7.18 8.55 1.48
N VAL A 109 -6.46 9.66 1.40
CA VAL A 109 -7.00 10.94 0.89
C VAL A 109 -6.20 11.46 -0.30
N PHE A 110 -6.90 12.07 -1.25
CA PHE A 110 -6.33 12.58 -2.49
C PHE A 110 -6.56 14.11 -2.61
N PRO A 111 -5.76 14.94 -1.89
CA PRO A 111 -5.89 16.39 -1.99
C PRO A 111 -5.52 16.86 -3.40
N GLY A 112 -6.31 17.82 -3.93
CA GLY A 112 -6.14 18.41 -5.26
C GLY A 112 -5.41 19.75 -5.27
N SER A 113 -5.11 20.32 -4.10
CA SER A 113 -4.50 21.64 -3.98
C SER A 113 -3.60 21.80 -2.74
N GLU A 114 -2.70 22.78 -2.77
CA GLU A 114 -1.85 23.11 -1.62
C GLU A 114 -2.67 23.55 -0.39
N GLU A 115 -3.81 24.20 -0.60
CA GLU A 115 -4.68 24.65 0.48
C GLU A 115 -5.40 23.48 1.16
N GLU A 116 -5.82 22.48 0.40
CA GLU A 116 -6.33 21.23 0.97
C GLU A 116 -5.25 20.51 1.79
N ILE A 117 -4.01 20.47 1.31
CA ILE A 117 -2.88 19.88 2.07
C ILE A 117 -2.67 20.65 3.39
N ARG A 118 -2.65 21.98 3.36
CA ARG A 118 -2.57 22.81 4.58
C ARG A 118 -3.68 22.46 5.56
N THR A 119 -4.92 22.41 5.08
CA THR A 119 -6.10 22.13 5.91
C THR A 119 -6.07 20.71 6.48
N LEU A 120 -5.59 19.73 5.72
CA LEU A 120 -5.36 18.36 6.21
C LEU A 120 -4.32 18.32 7.34
N MET A 121 -3.23 19.10 7.24
CA MET A 121 -2.24 19.19 8.31
C MET A 121 -2.83 19.81 9.59
N GLU A 122 -3.66 20.85 9.46
CA GLU A 122 -4.36 21.45 10.60
C GLU A 122 -5.36 20.47 11.26
N PHE A 123 -6.11 19.72 10.44
CA PHE A 123 -6.96 18.63 10.90
C PHE A 123 -6.15 17.58 11.69
N ALA A 124 -5.03 17.13 11.13
CA ALA A 124 -4.19 16.11 11.73
C ALA A 124 -3.63 16.53 13.10
N ILE A 125 -3.20 17.79 13.22
CA ILE A 125 -2.75 18.38 14.48
C ILE A 125 -3.89 18.39 15.50
N ARG A 126 -5.06 18.93 15.15
CA ARG A 126 -6.20 19.07 16.07
C ARG A 126 -6.77 17.72 16.51
N ARG A 127 -6.82 16.75 15.60
CA ARG A 127 -7.44 15.44 15.82
C ARG A 127 -6.47 14.36 16.25
N LYS A 128 -5.16 14.67 16.32
CA LYS A 128 -4.07 13.71 16.54
C LYS A 128 -4.16 12.55 15.57
N VAL A 129 -4.14 12.84 14.27
CA VAL A 129 -4.10 11.85 13.20
C VAL A 129 -2.73 11.89 12.56
N ALA A 130 -2.13 10.73 12.30
CA ALA A 130 -0.82 10.64 11.67
C ALA A 130 -1.01 10.79 10.17
N LEU A 131 -0.30 11.72 9.54
CA LEU A 131 -0.30 11.85 8.08
C LEU A 131 0.93 11.15 7.51
N ILE A 132 0.72 10.23 6.57
CA ILE A 132 1.79 9.50 5.88
C ILE A 132 1.75 9.86 4.40
N PRO A 133 2.63 10.76 3.93
CA PRO A 133 2.67 11.11 2.51
C PRO A 133 2.97 9.89 1.65
N PHE A 134 2.15 9.68 0.62
CA PHE A 134 2.30 8.57 -0.31
C PHE A 134 2.34 9.08 -1.75
N GLY A 135 3.43 8.74 -2.45
CA GLY A 135 3.59 9.03 -3.89
C GLY A 135 3.33 7.78 -4.74
N GLY A 136 4.36 7.27 -5.40
CA GLY A 136 4.25 6.03 -6.19
C GLY A 136 4.37 4.73 -5.38
N GLY A 137 4.55 4.79 -4.06
CA GLY A 137 4.72 3.61 -3.20
C GLY A 137 6.01 2.81 -3.46
N THR A 138 6.98 3.36 -4.18
CA THR A 138 8.19 2.65 -4.65
C THR A 138 9.31 2.55 -3.61
N THR A 139 9.08 3.03 -2.39
CA THR A 139 10.10 2.99 -1.32
C THR A 139 10.53 1.56 -1.00
N VAL A 140 11.80 1.38 -0.67
CA VAL A 140 12.38 0.09 -0.29
C VAL A 140 12.89 0.05 1.15
N VAL A 141 12.53 1.06 1.95
CA VAL A 141 13.00 1.23 3.34
C VAL A 141 11.85 1.31 4.35
N GLY A 142 10.62 0.93 3.94
CA GLY A 142 9.44 0.96 4.81
C GLY A 142 8.90 2.36 5.13
N GLY A 143 9.33 3.40 4.40
CA GLY A 143 9.00 4.81 4.71
C GLY A 143 7.53 5.22 4.56
N VAL A 144 6.67 4.33 4.05
CA VAL A 144 5.22 4.56 3.90
C VAL A 144 4.38 3.66 4.80
N GLU A 145 5.00 2.80 5.60
CA GLU A 145 4.24 1.91 6.49
C GLU A 145 3.62 2.73 7.62
N ALA A 146 2.32 2.55 7.85
CA ALA A 146 1.54 3.38 8.76
C ALA A 146 1.92 3.20 10.24
N VAL A 147 2.91 3.97 10.70
CA VAL A 147 3.29 4.04 12.11
C VAL A 147 2.46 5.10 12.81
N THR A 148 1.48 4.67 13.59
CA THR A 148 0.66 5.58 14.41
C THR A 148 1.26 5.70 15.81
N PRO A 149 1.68 6.89 16.25
CA PRO A 149 2.16 7.09 17.61
C PRO A 149 1.07 6.80 18.66
N GLU A 150 1.49 6.54 19.88
CA GLU A 150 0.55 6.38 20.99
C GLU A 150 -0.28 7.65 21.20
N GLY A 151 -1.58 7.48 21.48
CA GLY A 151 -2.52 8.59 21.70
C GLY A 151 -3.03 9.28 20.41
N PHE A 152 -2.61 8.81 19.23
CA PHE A 152 -3.20 9.23 17.96
C PHE A 152 -4.47 8.43 17.66
N ALA A 153 -5.46 9.10 17.07
CA ALA A 153 -6.76 8.52 16.73
C ALA A 153 -6.71 7.57 15.53
N GLY A 154 -5.66 7.67 14.70
CA GLY A 154 -5.49 6.88 13.49
C GLY A 154 -4.40 7.45 12.59
N SER A 155 -4.36 6.95 11.37
CA SER A 155 -3.45 7.37 10.30
C SER A 155 -4.18 7.55 8.98
N VAL A 156 -3.76 8.56 8.21
CA VAL A 156 -4.26 8.88 6.87
C VAL A 156 -3.08 9.01 5.92
#